data_AF-A0A150T4R4-F1
#
_entry.id   AF-A0A150T4R4-F1
#
_cell.length_a   1.000
_cell.length_b   1.000
_cell.length_c   1.000
_cell.angle_alpha   90.00
_cell.angle_beta   90.00
_cell.angle_gamma   90.00
#
_symmetry.space_group_name_H-M   'P 1'
#
loop_
_entity.id
_entity.type
_entity.pdbx_description
1 polymer ?
#
loop_
_entity_poly.entity_id
_entity_poly.type
_entity_poly.pdbx_seq_one_letter_code
_entity_poly.pdbx_strand_id
1 'polypeptide(L)'
;MIAYRCILVLKFLSVMGYAGGAAGAFLCDDPAARRRAVHRVASPSLLATWLSGYALLVLNGWPLFELWVAGALLLSLVGNAALVYCVSRERRDLSAFLGSALPVVCVVALMVVKPTWAQVRP
;
A
#
# COMPACT_ATOMS: atom_id res chain seq x y z
N MET A 1 -0.43 -6.71 -24.79
CA MET A 1 0.23 -7.85 -24.10
C MET A 1 1.53 -7.43 -23.39
N ILE A 2 2.54 -6.89 -24.08
CA ILE A 2 3.83 -6.50 -23.47
C ILE A 2 3.65 -5.39 -22.42
N ALA A 3 2.98 -4.29 -22.76
CA ALA A 3 2.74 -3.17 -21.84
C ALA A 3 2.04 -3.61 -20.54
N TYR A 4 1.01 -4.46 -20.65
CA TYR A 4 0.32 -5.03 -19.50
C TYR A 4 1.26 -5.79 -18.55
N ARG A 5 2.14 -6.64 -19.10
CA ARG A 5 3.14 -7.40 -18.33
C ARG A 5 4.16 -6.46 -17.66
N CYS A 6 4.63 -5.44 -18.37
CA CYS A 6 5.54 -4.45 -17.81
C CYS A 6 4.91 -3.72 -16.61
N ILE A 7 3.63 -3.34 -16.71
CA ILE A 7 2.91 -2.67 -15.62
C ILE A 7 2.72 -3.62 -14.42
N LEU A 8 2.43 -4.91 -14.66
CA LEU A 8 2.36 -5.90 -13.58
C LEU A 8 3.71 -6.05 -12.85
N VAL A 9 4.81 -6.14 -13.58
CA VAL A 9 6.16 -6.21 -12.99
C VAL A 9 6.45 -4.94 -12.20
N LEU A 10 6.17 -3.77 -12.76
CA LEU A 10 6.34 -2.49 -12.06
C LEU A 10 5.50 -2.44 -10.77
N LYS A 11 4.23 -2.88 -10.83
CA LYS A 11 3.34 -2.94 -9.67
C LYS A 11 3.90 -3.89 -8.61
N PHE A 12 4.39 -5.06 -9.01
CA PHE A 12 5.00 -6.03 -8.11
C PHE A 12 6.23 -5.44 -7.40
N LEU A 13 7.17 -4.86 -8.16
CA LEU A 13 8.37 -4.21 -7.59
C LEU A 13 7.99 -3.06 -6.65
N SER A 14 6.95 -2.31 -6.99
CA SER A 14 6.43 -1.23 -6.14
C SER A 14 5.86 -1.77 -4.83
N VAL A 15 5.06 -2.83 -4.85
CA VAL A 15 4.52 -3.47 -3.64
C VAL A 15 5.65 -4.03 -2.77
N MET A 16 6.64 -4.68 -3.39
CA MET A 16 7.81 -5.20 -2.67
C MET A 16 8.64 -4.07 -2.05
N GLY A 17 8.81 -2.96 -2.75
CA GLY A 17 9.46 -1.76 -2.21
C GLY A 17 8.70 -1.19 -1.02
N TYR A 18 7.37 -1.14 -1.08
CA TYR A 18 6.55 -0.71 0.06
C TYR A 18 6.72 -1.63 1.26
N ALA A 19 6.63 -2.94 1.06
CA ALA A 19 6.83 -3.94 2.12
C ALA A 19 8.23 -3.86 2.73
N GLY A 20 9.27 -3.72 1.91
CA GLY A 20 10.65 -3.58 2.36
C GLY A 20 10.89 -2.28 3.15
N GLY A 21 10.35 -1.15 2.67
CA GLY A 21 10.42 0.12 3.38
C GLY A 21 9.66 0.10 4.71
N ALA A 22 8.50 -0.56 4.75
CA ALA A 22 7.74 -0.77 5.98
C ALA A 22 8.50 -1.67 6.97
N ALA A 23 9.08 -2.79 6.51
CA ALA A 23 9.93 -3.64 7.34
C ALA A 23 11.13 -2.87 7.90
N GLY A 24 11.81 -2.06 7.07
CA GLY A 24 12.92 -1.21 7.51
C GLY A 24 12.53 -0.18 8.58
N ALA A 25 11.27 0.29 8.58
CA ALA A 25 10.77 1.19 9.62
C ALA A 25 10.74 0.57 11.02
N PHE A 26 10.64 -0.76 11.11
CA PHE A 26 10.55 -1.50 12.37
C PHE A 26 11.83 -2.27 12.71
N LEU A 27 12.54 -2.79 11.71
CA LEU A 27 13.75 -3.60 11.88
C LEU A 27 15.03 -2.77 12.08
N CYS A 28 15.09 -1.54 11.58
CA CYS A 28 16.27 -0.70 11.79
C CYS A 28 16.29 -0.09 13.20
N ASP A 29 17.44 -0.13 13.87
CA ASP A 29 17.65 0.51 15.18
C ASP A 29 17.96 2.01 15.06
N ASP A 30 18.67 2.43 14.01
CA ASP A 30 18.96 3.85 13.76
C ASP A 30 17.66 4.62 13.38
N PRO A 31 17.26 5.65 14.16
CA PRO A 31 16.10 6.48 13.83
C PRO A 31 16.19 7.14 12.45
N ALA A 32 17.41 7.50 12.01
CA ALA A 32 17.59 8.11 10.70
C ALA A 32 17.38 7.08 9.58
N ALA A 33 17.83 5.84 9.75
CA ALA A 33 17.56 4.72 8.85
C ALA A 33 16.07 4.40 8.75
N ARG A 34 15.35 4.37 9.86
CA ARG A 34 13.88 4.16 9.89
C ARG A 34 13.15 5.22 9.05
N ARG A 35 13.49 6.51 9.25
CA ARG A 35 12.90 7.61 8.47
C ARG A 35 13.24 7.51 6.98
N ARG A 36 14.49 7.17 6.63
CA ARG A 36 14.88 6.94 5.23
C ARG A 36 14.09 5.79 4.61
N ALA A 37 13.91 4.67 5.32
CA ALA A 37 13.13 3.53 4.84
C ALA A 37 11.69 3.93 4.50
N VAL A 38 11.05 4.77 5.32
CA VAL A 38 9.67 5.21 5.05
C VAL A 38 9.59 6.27 3.95
N HIS A 39 10.39 7.33 4.03
CA HIS A 39 10.24 8.48 3.13
C HIS A 39 10.92 8.30 1.78
N ARG A 40 11.99 7.50 1.70
CA ARG A 40 12.72 7.25 0.44
C ARG A 40 12.35 5.94 -0.23
N VAL A 41 11.73 5.00 0.48
CA VAL A 41 11.34 3.69 -0.08
C VAL A 41 9.84 3.49 0.03
N ALA A 42 9.27 3.35 1.23
CA ALA A 42 7.87 2.96 1.39
C ALA A 42 6.89 3.93 0.70
N SER A 43 6.97 5.23 1.02
CA SER A 43 6.06 6.25 0.49
C SER A 43 6.09 6.36 -1.04
N PRO A 44 7.25 6.50 -1.72
CA PRO A 44 7.30 6.53 -3.18
C PRO A 44 6.89 5.18 -3.82
N SER A 45 7.22 4.06 -3.18
CA SER A 45 6.77 2.73 -3.64
C SER A 45 5.25 2.57 -3.56
N LEU A 46 4.60 3.13 -2.55
CA LEU A 46 3.14 3.15 -2.45
C LEU A 46 2.52 3.97 -3.58
N LEU A 47 3.08 5.15 -3.87
CA LEU A 47 2.64 5.98 -4.99
C LEU A 47 2.78 5.21 -6.32
N ALA A 48 3.92 4.57 -6.56
CA ALA A 48 4.15 3.76 -7.75
C ALA A 48 3.19 2.56 -7.84
N THR A 49 2.83 1.95 -6.71
CA THR A 49 1.82 0.89 -6.63
C THR A 49 0.44 1.40 -7.08
N TRP A 50 0.06 2.60 -6.66
CA TRP A 50 -1.21 3.21 -7.07
C TRP A 50 -1.22 3.65 -8.52
N LEU A 51 -0.15 4.28 -9.01
CA LEU A 51 -0.05 4.69 -10.42
C LEU A 51 -0.10 3.49 -11.38
N SER A 52 0.64 2.42 -11.06
CA SER A 52 0.59 1.18 -11.84
C SER A 52 -0.75 0.47 -11.70
N GLY A 53 -1.36 0.46 -10.51
CA GLY A 53 -2.71 -0.05 -10.29
C GLY A 53 -3.79 0.69 -11.10
N TYR A 54 -3.71 2.01 -11.14
CA TYR A 54 -4.57 2.88 -11.94
C TYR A 54 -4.43 2.56 -13.43
N ALA A 55 -3.19 2.46 -13.94
CA ALA A 55 -2.94 2.09 -15.32
C ALA A 55 -3.56 0.73 -15.67
N LEU A 56 -3.48 -0.25 -14.76
CA LEU A 56 -4.14 -1.55 -14.96
C LEU A 56 -5.67 -1.42 -14.97
N LEU A 57 -6.28 -0.62 -14.08
CA LEU A 57 -7.73 -0.39 -14.09
C LEU A 57 -8.19 0.16 -15.44
N VAL A 58 -7.51 1.20 -15.94
CA VAL A 58 -7.81 1.83 -17.23
C VAL A 58 -7.67 0.83 -18.38
N LEU A 59 -6.57 0.06 -18.42
CA LEU A 59 -6.35 -0.94 -19.47
C LEU A 59 -7.37 -2.08 -19.48
N ASN A 60 -7.99 -2.39 -18.34
CA ASN A 60 -8.95 -3.47 -18.21
C ASN A 60 -10.41 -2.96 -18.16
N GLY A 61 -10.64 -1.65 -18.30
CA GLY A 61 -11.98 -1.06 -18.30
C GLY A 61 -12.72 -1.11 -16.97
N TRP A 62 -12.02 -1.20 -15.84
CA TRP A 62 -12.66 -1.28 -14.52
C TRP A 62 -12.96 0.12 -13.96
N PRO A 63 -14.07 0.29 -13.22
CA PRO A 63 -14.37 1.56 -12.56
C PRO A 63 -13.39 1.84 -11.41
N LEU A 64 -12.97 3.10 -11.29
CA LEU A 64 -12.13 3.58 -10.18
C LEU A 64 -12.81 3.50 -8.83
N PHE A 65 -14.12 3.70 -8.82
CA PHE A 65 -14.89 3.81 -7.58
C PHE A 65 -15.45 2.46 -7.11
N GLU A 66 -15.00 1.33 -7.66
CA GLU A 66 -15.38 0.03 -7.10
C GLU A 66 -14.99 -0.09 -5.63
N LEU A 67 -15.81 -0.81 -4.86
CA LEU A 67 -15.67 -0.89 -3.40
C LEU A 67 -14.28 -1.38 -2.99
N TRP A 68 -13.76 -2.40 -3.67
CA TRP A 68 -12.40 -2.92 -3.44
C TRP A 68 -11.29 -1.92 -3.78
N VAL A 69 -11.49 -1.05 -4.78
CA VAL A 69 -10.50 -0.04 -5.20
C VAL A 69 -10.49 1.11 -4.20
N ALA A 70 -11.66 1.69 -3.93
CA ALA A 70 -11.80 2.82 -3.02
C ALA A 70 -11.41 2.44 -1.58
N GLY A 71 -11.86 1.26 -1.12
CA GLY A 71 -11.49 0.73 0.18
C GLY A 71 -9.99 0.48 0.30
N ALA A 72 -9.37 -0.12 -0.73
CA ALA A 72 -7.93 -0.32 -0.73
C ALA A 72 -7.15 1.00 -0.74
N LEU A 73 -7.63 2.03 -1.45
CA LEU A 73 -7.00 3.36 -1.46
C LEU A 73 -6.99 3.97 -0.07
N LEU A 74 -8.15 4.01 0.57
CA LEU A 74 -8.28 4.57 1.91
C LEU A 74 -7.39 3.82 2.91
N LEU A 75 -7.45 2.47 2.92
CA LEU A 75 -6.66 1.65 3.82
C LEU A 75 -5.15 1.79 3.57
N SER A 76 -4.73 1.91 2.31
CA SER A 76 -3.32 2.15 1.97
C SER A 76 -2.81 3.49 2.49
N LEU A 77 -3.63 4.54 2.38
CA LEU A 77 -3.30 5.86 2.92
C LEU A 77 -3.24 5.85 4.44
N VAL A 78 -4.21 5.21 5.10
CA VAL A 78 -4.23 5.05 6.57
C VAL A 78 -3.01 4.27 7.04
N GLY A 79 -2.69 3.13 6.41
CA GLY A 79 -1.53 2.32 6.76
C GLY A 79 -0.21 3.08 6.59
N ASN A 80 -0.06 3.86 5.50
CA ASN A 80 1.13 4.68 5.30
C ASN A 80 1.21 5.88 6.25
N ALA A 81 0.08 6.52 6.57
CA ALA A 81 0.04 7.59 7.56
C ALA A 81 0.44 7.07 8.95
N ALA A 82 -0.06 5.90 9.34
CA ALA A 82 0.38 5.22 10.56
C ALA A 82 1.87 4.90 10.53
N LEU A 83 2.41 4.44 9.39
CA LEU A 83 3.83 4.17 9.22
C LEU A 83 4.70 5.43 9.36
N VAL A 84 4.29 6.54 8.75
CA VAL A 84 4.96 7.85 8.87
C VAL A 84 4.90 8.36 10.31
N TYR A 85 3.75 8.20 10.97
CA TYR A 85 3.58 8.53 12.38
C TYR A 85 4.52 7.71 13.28
N CYS A 86 4.66 6.40 13.01
CA CYS A 86 5.57 5.51 13.76
C CYS A 86 7.03 5.97 13.73
N VAL A 87 7.54 6.39 12.56
CA VAL A 87 8.95 6.81 12.42
C VAL A 87 9.20 8.25 12.86
N SER A 88 8.13 9.02 13.05
CA SER A 88 8.21 10.34 13.66
C SER A 88 8.40 10.24 15.17
N ARG A 89 7.94 9.15 15.81
CA ARG A 89 8.14 8.87 17.23
C ARG A 89 9.42 8.07 17.49
N GLU A 90 10.10 8.39 18.58
CA GLU A 90 11.29 7.65 19.02
C GLU A 90 10.94 6.26 19.57
N ARG A 91 9.76 6.10 20.20
CA ARG A 91 9.34 4.82 20.78
C ARG A 91 8.72 3.89 19.74
N ARG A 92 9.16 2.63 19.76
CA ARG A 92 8.50 1.51 19.07
C ARG A 92 7.26 1.12 19.88
N ASP A 93 6.09 1.24 19.28
CA ASP A 93 4.83 0.86 19.91
C ASP A 93 4.15 -0.22 19.06
N LEU A 94 3.71 -1.29 19.71
CA LEU A 94 2.96 -2.38 19.07
C LEU A 94 1.66 -1.85 18.46
N SER A 95 1.01 -0.88 19.12
CA SER A 95 -0.20 -0.24 18.59
C SER A 95 0.05 0.41 17.23
N ALA A 96 1.23 1.03 17.09
CA ALA A 96 1.63 1.76 15.90
C ALA A 96 2.04 0.78 14.78
N PHE A 97 2.71 -0.32 15.13
CA PHE A 97 2.96 -1.44 14.21
C PHE A 97 1.64 -2.00 13.67
N LEU A 98 0.70 -2.38 14.54
CA LEU A 98 -0.61 -2.90 14.16
C LEU A 98 -1.40 -1.89 13.31
N GLY A 99 -1.36 -0.60 13.68
CA GLY A 99 -2.00 0.47 12.92
C GLY A 99 -1.45 0.64 11.50
N SER A 100 -0.20 0.25 11.24
CA SER A 100 0.38 0.25 9.90
C SER A 100 0.17 -1.09 9.16
N ALA A 101 0.23 -2.23 9.86
CA ALA A 101 0.18 -3.55 9.27
C ALA A 101 -1.24 -4.02 8.95
N LEU A 102 -2.20 -3.77 9.85
CA LEU A 102 -3.60 -4.21 9.68
C LEU A 102 -4.23 -3.63 8.40
N PRO A 103 -4.10 -2.31 8.10
CA PRO A 103 -4.66 -1.78 6.86
C PRO A 103 -4.08 -2.46 5.62
N VAL A 104 -2.80 -2.82 5.61
CA VAL A 104 -2.15 -3.51 4.49
C VAL A 104 -2.73 -4.91 4.28
N VAL A 105 -2.96 -5.66 5.37
CA VAL A 105 -3.62 -6.97 5.30
C VAL A 105 -5.04 -6.82 4.74
N CYS A 106 -5.78 -5.82 5.19
CA CYS A 106 -7.12 -5.52 4.68
C CYS A 106 -7.11 -5.12 3.19
N VAL A 107 -6.11 -4.37 2.73
CA VAL A 107 -5.91 -4.05 1.30
C VAL A 107 -5.75 -5.32 0.48
N VAL A 108 -4.91 -6.25 0.92
CA VAL A 108 -4.72 -7.54 0.24
C VAL A 108 -6.02 -8.32 0.21
N ALA A 109 -6.74 -8.40 1.32
CA ALA A 109 -8.03 -9.09 1.38
C ALA A 109 -9.05 -8.48 0.38
N LEU A 110 -9.16 -7.15 0.32
CA LEU A 110 -10.02 -6.47 -0.66
C LEU A 110 -9.61 -6.76 -2.10
N MET A 111 -8.31 -6.79 -2.39
CA MET A 111 -7.78 -7.06 -3.74
C MET A 111 -7.97 -8.52 -4.18
N VAL A 112 -8.09 -9.45 -3.23
CA VAL A 112 -8.35 -10.88 -3.49
C VAL A 112 -9.85 -11.13 -3.66
N VAL A 113 -10.67 -10.67 -2.72
CA VAL A 113 -12.13 -10.87 -2.75
C VAL A 113 -12.79 -10.03 -3.83
N LYS A 114 -12.24 -8.84 -4.11
CA LYS A 114 -12.73 -7.85 -5.08
C LYS A 114 -14.24 -7.57 -4.95
N PRO A 115 -14.73 -7.23 -3.75
CA PRO A 115 -16.15 -6.92 -3.60
C PRO A 115 -16.53 -5.72 -4.49
N THR A 116 -17.66 -5.83 -5.19
CA THR A 116 -18.19 -4.80 -6.09
C THR A 116 -19.47 -4.19 -5.53
N TRP A 117 -19.84 -3.00 -6.01
CA TRP A 117 -21.11 -2.38 -5.57
C TRP A 117 -22.34 -3.20 -5.94
N ALA A 118 -22.28 -3.97 -7.02
CA ALA A 118 -23.38 -4.82 -7.47
C ALA A 118 -23.76 -5.90 -6.44
N GLN A 119 -22.80 -6.34 -5.61
CA GLN A 119 -23.02 -7.36 -4.59
C GLN A 119 -23.64 -6.79 -3.29
N VAL A 120 -23.57 -5.47 -3.10
CA VAL A 120 -24.00 -4.79 -1.86
C VAL A 120 -25.33 -4.05 -2.07
N ARG A 121 -25.68 -3.72 -3.32
CA ARG A 121 -26.98 -3.13 -3.63
C ARG A 121 -28.08 -4.20 -3.44
N PRO A 122 -29.17 -3.89 -2.71
CA PRO A 122 -30.31 -4.78 -2.54
C PRO A 122 -31.07 -5.01 -3.84
#